data_AF-A0A962D4S4-F1
#
_entry.id   AF-A0A962D4S4-F1
#
_cell.length_a   1.000
_cell.length_b   1.000
_cell.length_c   1.000
_cell.angle_alpha   90.00
_cell.angle_beta   90.00
_cell.angle_gamma   90.00
#
_symmetry.space_group_name_H-M   'P 1'
#
loop_
_entity.id
_entity.type
_entity.pdbx_description
1 polymer ?
#
loop_
_entity_poly.entity_id
_entity_poly.type
_entity_poly.pdbx_seq_one_letter_code
_entity_poly.pdbx_strand_id
1 'polypeptide(L)'
;MLSLAMRILKDYGQCLAEVEPGSYGLPQSFLPYPKAQIAEAHRVTLGALGTERPELREALIRGYVYLQQFVDDEEAQQIADAHELLDPFGNPEGMPASPQNEAALAIVNRIKLSMEQALETAKAWSLTGHA
;
A
#
# COMPACT_ATOMS: atom_id res chain seq x y z
N MET A 1 23.30 -4.88 -1.27
CA MET A 1 21.99 -4.44 -0.72
C MET A 1 20.93 -4.29 -1.80
N LEU A 2 21.22 -3.64 -2.93
CA LEU A 2 20.24 -3.46 -4.02
C LEU A 2 19.67 -4.78 -4.59
N SER A 3 20.50 -5.83 -4.71
CA SER A 3 20.04 -7.15 -5.19
C SER A 3 18.97 -7.79 -4.31
N LEU A 4 19.07 -7.64 -2.98
CA LEU A 4 18.07 -8.12 -2.04
C LEU A 4 16.79 -7.28 -2.13
N ALA A 5 16.92 -5.95 -2.21
CA ALA A 5 15.78 -5.05 -2.40
C ALA A 5 15.00 -5.40 -3.68
N MET A 6 15.69 -5.63 -4.79
CA MET A 6 15.05 -6.04 -6.05
C MET A 6 14.33 -7.38 -5.95
N ARG A 7 14.86 -8.34 -5.18
CA ARG A 7 14.18 -9.62 -4.92
C ARG A 7 12.90 -9.42 -4.12
N ILE A 8 12.96 -8.66 -3.02
CA ILE A 8 11.79 -8.33 -2.19
C ILE A 8 10.71 -7.66 -3.03
N LEU A 9 11.08 -6.68 -3.86
CA LEU A 9 10.14 -5.96 -4.73
C LEU A 9 9.53 -6.85 -5.83
N LYS A 10 10.29 -7.82 -6.35
CA LYS A 10 9.78 -8.79 -7.32
C LYS A 10 8.70 -9.66 -6.70
N ASP A 11 9.00 -10.26 -5.55
CA ASP A 11 8.07 -11.16 -4.85
C ASP A 11 6.82 -10.38 -4.38
N TYR A 12 7.00 -9.14 -3.90
CA TYR A 12 5.89 -8.24 -3.58
C TYR A 12 5.05 -7.87 -4.81
N GLY A 13 5.68 -7.60 -5.96
CA GLY A 13 4.96 -7.34 -7.21
C GLY A 13 4.12 -8.53 -7.68
N GLN A 14 4.56 -9.77 -7.40
CA GLN A 14 3.75 -10.97 -7.65
C GLN A 14 2.55 -11.04 -6.72
N CYS A 15 2.74 -10.76 -5.42
CA CYS A 15 1.64 -10.64 -4.45
C CYS A 15 0.61 -9.59 -4.90
N LEU A 16 1.04 -8.41 -5.36
CA LEU A 16 0.13 -7.38 -5.88
C LEU A 16 -0.65 -7.82 -7.13
N ALA A 17 -0.11 -8.72 -7.94
CA ALA A 17 -0.81 -9.23 -9.12
C ALA A 17 -1.97 -10.18 -8.77
N GLU A 18 -1.98 -10.71 -7.54
CA GLU A 18 -3.03 -11.60 -7.02
C GLU A 18 -4.15 -10.82 -6.29
N VAL A 19 -3.94 -9.54 -6.02
CA VAL A 19 -4.91 -8.68 -5.30
C VAL A 19 -6.01 -8.22 -6.25
N GLU A 20 -7.26 -8.36 -5.83
CA GLU A 20 -8.42 -7.86 -6.56
C GLU A 20 -8.47 -6.32 -6.57
N PRO A 21 -8.63 -5.67 -7.74
CA PRO A 21 -8.78 -4.22 -7.81
C PRO A 21 -9.98 -3.73 -7.00
N GLY A 22 -9.79 -2.67 -6.21
CA GLY A 22 -10.86 -2.06 -5.41
C GLY A 22 -11.04 -2.64 -4.00
N SER A 23 -10.26 -3.64 -3.62
CA SER A 23 -10.20 -4.13 -2.23
C SER A 23 -9.42 -3.15 -1.33
N TYR A 24 -10.02 -2.76 -0.20
CA TYR A 24 -9.37 -1.98 0.86
C TYR A 24 -9.09 -2.87 2.07
N GLY A 25 -7.99 -2.61 2.77
CA GLY A 25 -7.67 -3.29 4.03
C GLY A 25 -7.25 -4.74 3.83
N LEU A 26 -6.13 -4.96 3.14
CA LEU A 26 -5.55 -6.29 2.97
C LEU A 26 -4.84 -6.73 4.25
N PRO A 27 -4.88 -8.01 4.63
CA PRO A 27 -4.16 -8.50 5.80
C PRO A 27 -2.66 -8.49 5.54
N GLN A 28 -1.87 -8.02 6.52
CA GLN A 28 -0.42 -8.04 6.47
C GLN A 28 0.15 -9.45 6.31
N SER A 29 -0.54 -10.48 6.80
CA SER A 29 -0.14 -11.88 6.61
C SER A 29 -0.11 -12.33 5.14
N PHE A 30 -0.73 -11.58 4.22
CA PHE A 30 -0.64 -11.83 2.78
C PHE A 30 0.69 -11.38 2.17
N LEU A 31 1.46 -10.53 2.87
CA LEU A 31 2.74 -10.05 2.38
C LEU A 31 3.81 -11.14 2.42
N PRO A 32 4.65 -11.26 1.37
CA PRO A 32 5.76 -12.23 1.35
C PRO A 32 6.90 -11.88 2.31
N TYR A 33 6.96 -10.63 2.78
CA TYR A 33 7.95 -10.12 3.71
C TYR A 33 7.29 -9.13 4.69
N PRO A 34 7.90 -8.87 5.86
CA PRO A 34 7.42 -7.84 6.76
C PRO A 34 7.29 -6.48 6.05
N LYS A 35 6.18 -5.77 6.29
CA LYS A 35 5.86 -4.48 5.65
C LYS A 35 7.03 -3.48 5.68
N ALA A 36 7.74 -3.41 6.80
CA ALA A 36 8.92 -2.56 6.97
C ALA A 36 10.08 -2.91 6.01
N GLN A 37 10.30 -4.20 5.71
CA GLN A 37 11.34 -4.61 4.77
C GLN A 37 10.99 -4.25 3.33
N ILE A 38 9.71 -4.35 2.95
CA ILE A 38 9.22 -3.94 1.64
C ILE A 38 9.33 -2.41 1.48
N ALA A 39 8.99 -1.65 2.53
CA ALA A 39 9.17 -0.20 2.55
C ALA A 39 10.63 0.22 2.34
N GLU A 40 11.56 -0.43 3.05
CA GLU A 40 12.99 -0.16 2.91
C GLU A 40 13.51 -0.54 1.52
N ALA A 41 13.02 -1.65 0.94
CA ALA A 41 13.36 -2.04 -0.42
C ALA A 41 12.94 -0.97 -1.45
N HIS A 42 11.73 -0.41 -1.32
CA HIS A 42 11.28 0.71 -2.17
C HIS A 42 12.19 1.92 -2.02
N ARG A 43 12.51 2.32 -0.79
CA ARG A 43 13.38 3.47 -0.50
C ARG A 43 14.75 3.32 -1.16
N VAL A 44 15.41 2.18 -0.94
CA VAL A 44 16.74 1.90 -1.49
C VAL A 44 16.71 1.86 -3.02
N THR A 45 15.72 1.18 -3.61
CA THR A 45 15.61 1.07 -5.07
C THR A 45 15.27 2.41 -5.73
N LEU A 46 14.35 3.21 -5.16
CA LEU A 46 14.00 4.53 -5.68
C LEU A 46 15.17 5.51 -5.61
N GLY A 47 15.93 5.51 -4.52
CA GLY A 47 17.11 6.36 -4.37
C GLY A 47 18.26 5.98 -5.30
N ALA A 48 18.38 4.70 -5.66
CA ALA A 48 19.35 4.23 -6.65
C ALA A 48 18.89 4.43 -8.10
N LEU A 49 17.61 4.72 -8.33
CA LEU A 49 17.05 4.88 -9.66
C LEU A 49 17.36 6.30 -10.19
N GLY A 50 18.17 6.38 -11.24
CA GLY A 50 18.42 7.63 -11.97
C GLY A 50 17.18 8.14 -12.74
N THR A 51 17.24 9.36 -13.27
CA THR A 51 16.10 10.02 -13.95
C THR A 51 15.74 9.43 -15.31
N GLU A 52 16.56 8.50 -15.83
CA GLU A 52 16.43 7.92 -17.18
C GLU A 52 15.26 6.93 -17.35
N ARG A 53 14.59 6.53 -16.26
CA ARG A 53 13.50 5.53 -16.29
C ARG A 53 12.26 6.02 -15.51
N PRO A 54 11.55 7.04 -16.02
CA PRO A 54 10.41 7.63 -15.32
C PRO A 54 9.27 6.62 -15.10
N GLU A 55 9.01 5.71 -16.04
CA GLU A 55 7.92 4.73 -15.93
C GLU A 55 8.18 3.73 -14.80
N LEU A 56 9.43 3.27 -14.68
CA LEU A 56 9.85 2.37 -13.60
C LEU A 56 9.78 3.08 -12.23
N ARG A 57 10.14 4.37 -12.20
CA ARG A 57 10.03 5.20 -11.00
C ARG A 57 8.58 5.31 -10.55
N GLU A 58 7.67 5.64 -11.47
CA GLU A 58 6.24 5.75 -11.18
C GLU A 58 5.65 4.41 -10.71
N ALA A 59 6.05 3.31 -11.33
CA ALA A 59 5.63 1.97 -10.92
C ALA A 59 6.07 1.66 -9.48
N LEU A 60 7.32 1.97 -9.12
CA LEU A 60 7.83 1.78 -7.75
C LEU A 60 7.13 2.69 -6.74
N ILE A 61 6.87 3.95 -7.09
CA ILE A 61 6.11 4.88 -6.24
C ILE A 61 4.71 4.32 -5.98
N ARG A 62 3.99 3.88 -7.02
CA ARG A 62 2.66 3.28 -6.88
C ARG A 62 2.69 2.01 -6.03
N GLY A 63 3.68 1.14 -6.22
CA GLY A 63 3.88 -0.06 -5.40
C GLY A 63 4.02 0.25 -3.90
N TYR A 64 4.77 1.30 -3.56
CA TYR A 64 4.94 1.76 -2.18
C TYR A 64 3.65 2.38 -1.60
N VAL A 65 2.88 3.09 -2.41
CA VAL A 65 1.57 3.61 -2.02
C VAL A 65 0.60 2.46 -1.72
N TYR A 66 0.55 1.45 -2.58
CA TYR A 66 -0.30 0.27 -2.37
C TYR A 66 0.08 -0.55 -1.14
N LEU A 67 1.34 -0.47 -0.68
CA LEU A 67 1.78 -1.12 0.55
C LEU A 67 0.97 -0.63 1.76
N GLN A 68 0.42 0.59 1.72
CA GLN A 68 -0.35 1.15 2.82
C GLN A 68 -1.73 0.52 2.97
N GLN A 69 -2.23 -0.17 1.95
CA GLN A 69 -3.49 -0.91 2.03
C GLN A 69 -3.37 -2.17 2.90
N PHE A 70 -2.14 -2.64 3.16
CA PHE A 70 -1.91 -3.76 4.05
C PHE A 70 -1.96 -3.29 5.51
N VAL A 71 -2.97 -3.74 6.24
CA VAL A 71 -3.24 -3.40 7.64
C VAL A 71 -3.10 -4.64 8.52
N ASP A 72 -3.19 -4.48 9.83
CA ASP A 72 -3.15 -5.63 10.73
C ASP A 72 -4.34 -6.56 10.43
N ASP A 73 -4.14 -7.86 10.57
CA ASP A 73 -5.13 -8.86 10.16
C ASP A 73 -6.49 -8.69 10.85
N GLU A 74 -6.51 -8.20 12.10
CA GLU A 74 -7.74 -7.85 12.81
C GLU A 74 -8.50 -6.69 12.14
N GLU A 75 -7.78 -5.66 11.70
CA GLU A 75 -8.37 -4.51 11.00
C GLU A 75 -8.82 -4.89 9.59
N ALA A 76 -8.07 -5.76 8.91
CA ALA A 76 -8.46 -6.33 7.63
C ALA A 76 -9.77 -7.11 7.76
N GLN A 77 -9.93 -7.91 8.83
CA GLN A 77 -11.18 -8.61 9.10
C GLN A 77 -12.34 -7.64 9.37
N GLN A 78 -12.11 -6.56 10.13
CA GLN A 78 -13.15 -5.55 10.38
C GLN A 78 -13.63 -4.87 9.09
N ILE A 79 -12.73 -4.61 8.15
CA ILE A 79 -13.11 -4.08 6.83
C ILE A 79 -13.83 -5.14 6.00
N ALA A 80 -13.37 -6.39 6.02
CA ALA A 80 -14.00 -7.50 5.30
C ALA A 80 -15.45 -7.71 5.74
N ASP A 81 -15.71 -7.66 7.05
CA ASP A 81 -17.07 -7.77 7.62
C ASP A 81 -17.99 -6.62 7.16
N ALA A 82 -17.41 -5.49 6.80
CA ALA A 82 -18.11 -4.29 6.33
C ALA A 82 -18.12 -4.16 4.78
N HIS A 83 -17.44 -5.06 4.07
CA HIS A 83 -17.10 -4.91 2.66
C HIS A 83 -18.31 -4.88 1.73
N GLU A 84 -19.38 -5.63 2.05
CA GLU A 84 -20.62 -5.64 1.24
C GLU A 84 -21.32 -4.27 1.16
N LEU A 85 -20.93 -3.33 2.03
CA LEU A 85 -21.53 -1.99 2.15
C LEU A 85 -20.57 -0.88 1.73
N LEU A 86 -19.39 -1.24 1.18
CA LEU A 86 -18.40 -0.31 0.67
C LEU A 86 -18.32 -0.42 -0.85
N ASP A 87 -18.25 0.73 -1.51
CA ASP A 87 -17.93 0.77 -2.94
C ASP A 87 -16.44 0.38 -3.17
N PRO A 88 -16.01 0.15 -4.43
CA PRO A 88 -14.61 -0.14 -4.75
C PRO A 88 -13.60 0.99 -4.43
N PHE A 89 -14.07 2.13 -3.92
CA PHE A 89 -13.26 3.26 -3.45
C PHE A 89 -13.31 3.41 -1.91
N GLY A 90 -13.93 2.45 -1.22
CA GLY A 90 -14.08 2.45 0.23
C GLY A 90 -14.98 3.59 0.73
N ASN A 91 -15.97 3.99 -0.06
CA ASN A 91 -17.02 4.91 0.38
C ASN A 91 -18.23 4.11 0.86
N PRO A 92 -18.89 4.54 1.94
CA PRO A 92 -20.09 3.86 2.43
C PRO A 92 -21.23 4.02 1.44
N GLU A 93 -21.73 2.90 0.92
CA GLU A 93 -22.96 2.86 0.11
C GLU A 93 -24.04 2.11 0.89
N GLY A 94 -25.05 2.85 1.38
CA GLY A 94 -26.14 2.26 2.15
C GLY A 94 -25.74 1.70 3.54
N MET A 95 -24.53 1.98 4.00
CA MET A 95 -24.00 1.50 5.27
C MET A 95 -24.78 2.10 6.46
N PRO A 96 -25.47 1.30 7.29
CA PRO A 96 -26.22 1.80 8.43
C PRO A 96 -25.27 2.32 9.51
N ALA A 97 -25.66 3.36 10.24
CA ALA A 97 -24.88 3.86 11.36
C ALA A 97 -24.83 2.79 12.48
N SER A 98 -23.64 2.25 12.71
CA SER A 98 -23.34 1.34 13.80
C SER A 98 -21.89 1.54 14.26
N PRO A 99 -21.55 1.25 15.53
CA PRO A 99 -20.17 1.36 16.01
C PRO A 99 -19.17 0.54 15.18
N GLN A 100 -19.59 -0.61 14.65
CA GLN A 100 -18.77 -1.48 13.81
C GLN A 100 -18.46 -0.83 12.46
N ASN A 101 -19.47 -0.27 11.81
CA ASN A 101 -19.32 0.40 10.52
C ASN A 101 -18.50 1.69 10.64
N GLU A 102 -18.68 2.44 11.74
CA GLU A 102 -17.86 3.61 12.05
C GLU A 102 -16.38 3.24 12.24
N ALA A 103 -16.10 2.13 12.91
CA ALA A 103 -14.73 1.62 13.08
C ALA A 103 -14.09 1.22 11.73
N ALA A 104 -14.81 0.48 10.89
CA ALA A 104 -14.34 0.10 9.55
C ALA A 104 -14.04 1.34 8.69
N LEU A 105 -14.93 2.34 8.69
CA LEU A 105 -14.73 3.60 7.98
C LEU A 105 -13.53 4.39 8.51
N ALA A 106 -13.30 4.38 9.83
CA ALA A 106 -12.12 5.01 10.42
C ALA A 106 -10.82 4.36 9.92
N ILE A 107 -10.78 3.02 9.80
CA ILE A 107 -9.63 2.30 9.24
C ILE A 107 -9.44 2.65 7.77
N VAL A 108 -10.49 2.63 6.96
CA VAL A 108 -10.42 2.99 5.53
C VAL A 108 -9.91 4.41 5.34
N ASN A 109 -10.42 5.38 6.11
CA ASN A 109 -9.96 6.77 6.05
C ASN A 109 -8.49 6.91 6.45
N ARG A 110 -8.04 6.13 7.45
CA ARG A 110 -6.63 6.10 7.84
C ARG A 110 -5.76 5.50 6.74
N ILE A 111 -6.21 4.47 6.03
CA ILE A 111 -5.51 3.92 4.86
C ILE A 111 -5.37 5.00 3.78
N LYS A 112 -6.47 5.69 3.42
CA LYS A 112 -6.47 6.78 2.42
C LYS A 112 -5.44 7.85 2.76
N LEU A 113 -5.44 8.34 4.00
CA LEU A 113 -4.46 9.32 4.49
C LEU A 113 -3.02 8.77 4.42
N SER A 114 -2.81 7.51 4.81
CA SER A 114 -1.49 6.88 4.76
C SER A 114 -0.96 6.74 3.33
N MET A 115 -1.84 6.45 2.37
CA MET A 115 -1.51 6.39 0.95
C MET A 115 -1.06 7.75 0.40
N GLU A 116 -1.75 8.83 0.77
CA GLU A 116 -1.36 10.20 0.40
C GLU A 116 0.02 10.56 0.96
N GLN A 117 0.26 10.28 2.24
CA GLN A 117 1.56 10.51 2.89
C GLN A 117 2.68 9.67 2.26
N ALA A 118 2.39 8.42 1.90
CA ALA A 118 3.33 7.53 1.24
C ALA A 118 3.72 8.03 -0.16
N LEU A 119 2.77 8.60 -0.90
CA LEU A 119 3.03 9.20 -2.20
C LEU A 119 4.05 10.35 -2.10
N GLU A 120 3.83 11.27 -1.17
CA GLU A 120 4.74 12.41 -0.96
C GLU A 120 6.12 11.95 -0.47
N THR A 121 6.15 10.96 0.43
CA THR A 121 7.40 10.35 0.92
C THR A 121 8.21 9.71 -0.22
N ALA A 122 7.56 8.91 -1.08
CA ALA A 122 8.23 8.22 -2.18
C ALA A 122 8.73 9.19 -3.25
N LYS A 123 7.97 10.25 -3.55
CA LYS A 123 8.43 11.34 -4.42
C LYS A 123 9.67 12.00 -3.85
N ALA A 124 9.73 12.28 -2.55
CA ALA A 124 10.90 12.87 -1.91
C ALA A 124 12.15 11.98 -2.04
N TRP A 125 12.03 10.65 -1.84
CA TRP A 125 13.14 9.72 -2.07
C TRP A 125 13.62 9.68 -3.52
N SER A 126 12.71 9.90 -4.45
CA SER A 126 13.02 9.88 -5.88
C SER A 126 13.87 11.09 -6.34
N LEU A 127 13.81 12.19 -5.59
CA LEU A 127 14.50 13.46 -5.90
C LEU A 127 15.86 13.59 -5.22
N THR A 128 16.15 12.78 -4.19
CA THR A 128 17.38 12.88 -3.39
C THR A 128 18.57 12.08 -3.93
N GLY A 129 18.43 11.34 -5.04
CA GLY A 129 19.51 10.59 -5.70
C GLY A 129 20.57 11.45 -6.43
N HIS A 130 20.78 12.70 -6.01
CA HIS A 130 21.71 13.67 -6.60
C HIS A 130 22.69 14.24 -5.56
N ALA A 131 23.30 13.37 -4.75
CA ALA A 131 24.44 13.72 -3.90
C ALA A 131 25.56 12.69 -4.09
#